data_AF-A0A1I4Q6C3-F1
#
_entry.id   AF-A0A1I4Q6C3-F1
#
_cell.length_a   1.000
_cell.length_b   1.000
_cell.length_c   1.000
_cell.angle_alpha   90.00
_cell.angle_beta   90.00
_cell.angle_gamma   90.00
#
_symmetry.space_group_name_H-M   'P 1'
#
loop_
_entity.id
_entity.type
_entity.pdbx_description
1 polymer ?
#
loop_
_entity_poly.entity_id
_entity_poly.type
_entity_poly.pdbx_seq_one_letter_code
_entity_poly.pdbx_strand_id
1 'polypeptide(L)'
;MKKTLLLTSLIALLAGCAAPGPRLDHSYTARSQSDRVKFIVLHYTVSDLPRSIKILTQQEVSAHYLLTDSDEPLFYTLVDESRQANHAGVSNWKTYTHLNASSIGIEIVNPGFRDTAEGRVWYPFKQAQIDQLIPLLKQIVARHNIVPENILGHSDIAPQRKQDPGPMFPWRQLADAGLVLWPDAVQVAARQPVFAAQVPDPAWFQKKLAQHGYAVPQNGLLDPATRNVLIAFQSKYRPAKFDGVPDAECAAILDVLTSPAALSVRPAVPVPAPASASTPAPAAIPVAVPAPTPASLPAPAAVPVAVPAAPAAAVVPAAPPPAEPVESN
;
A
#
# COMPACT_ATOMS: atom_id res chain seq x y z
N MET A 1 -19.02 -47.93 48.34
CA MET A 1 -19.37 -47.90 46.90
C MET A 1 -20.64 -47.05 46.69
N LYS A 2 -20.56 -45.70 46.62
CA LYS A 2 -21.76 -44.85 46.43
C LYS A 2 -21.54 -43.37 46.03
N LYS A 3 -20.36 -42.93 45.58
CA LYS A 3 -20.11 -41.49 45.28
C LYS A 3 -19.72 -41.18 43.83
N THR A 4 -19.58 -42.16 42.95
CA THR A 4 -19.06 -41.93 41.58
C THR A 4 -20.16 -41.78 40.52
N LEU A 5 -21.45 -41.85 40.90
CA LEU A 5 -22.56 -41.88 39.94
C LEU A 5 -23.26 -40.54 39.71
N LEU A 6 -22.84 -39.46 40.38
CA LEU A 6 -23.53 -38.15 40.28
C LEU A 6 -22.89 -37.17 39.30
N LEU A 7 -21.68 -37.44 38.80
CA LEU A 7 -20.95 -36.48 37.95
C LEU A 7 -21.12 -36.74 36.44
N THR A 8 -21.68 -37.88 36.04
CA THR A 8 -21.93 -38.21 34.63
C THR A 8 -23.27 -37.71 34.09
N SER A 9 -24.23 -37.33 34.96
CA SER A 9 -25.54 -36.82 34.52
C SER A 9 -25.57 -35.32 34.21
N LEU A 10 -24.53 -34.55 34.54
CA LEU A 10 -24.52 -33.09 34.30
C LEU A 10 -23.88 -32.69 32.96
N ILE A 11 -23.19 -33.61 32.27
CA ILE A 11 -22.57 -33.35 30.96
C ILE A 11 -23.55 -33.60 29.80
N ALA A 12 -24.64 -34.35 30.03
CA ALA A 12 -25.62 -34.68 29.00
C ALA A 12 -26.66 -33.57 28.71
N LEU A 13 -26.68 -32.47 29.47
CA LEU A 13 -27.67 -31.39 29.35
C LEU A 13 -27.18 -30.14 28.60
N LEU A 14 -25.97 -30.17 28.03
CA LEU A 14 -25.39 -29.07 27.24
C LEU A 14 -25.41 -29.32 25.73
N ALA A 15 -26.13 -30.35 25.25
CA ALA A 15 -26.49 -30.48 23.84
C ALA A 15 -27.55 -29.42 23.49
N GLY A 16 -27.14 -28.16 23.48
CA GLY A 16 -27.95 -27.05 23.00
C GLY A 16 -28.39 -27.36 21.58
N CYS A 17 -29.70 -27.44 21.37
CA CYS A 17 -30.33 -27.52 20.07
C CYS A 17 -29.99 -26.26 19.27
N ALA A 18 -28.83 -26.24 18.62
CA ALA A 18 -28.59 -25.30 17.55
C ALA A 18 -29.57 -25.67 16.43
N ALA A 19 -30.65 -24.88 16.28
CA ALA A 19 -31.54 -25.03 15.14
C ALA A 19 -30.68 -24.99 13.86
N PRO A 20 -30.86 -25.94 12.93
CA PRO A 20 -30.08 -25.92 11.70
C PRO A 20 -30.29 -24.57 11.03
N GLY A 21 -29.19 -23.92 10.64
CA GLY A 21 -29.24 -22.66 9.91
C GLY A 21 -30.08 -22.79 8.63
N PRO A 22 -30.42 -21.66 7.98
CA PRO A 22 -31.18 -21.70 6.74
C PRO A 22 -30.48 -22.56 5.68
N ARG A 23 -31.27 -23.30 4.88
CA ARG A 23 -30.75 -24.03 3.72
C ARG A 23 -30.50 -23.04 2.58
N LEU A 24 -29.25 -22.87 2.19
CA LEU A 24 -28.85 -22.01 1.07
C LEU A 24 -28.60 -22.88 -0.16
N ASP A 25 -29.22 -22.55 -1.29
CA ASP A 25 -28.99 -23.19 -2.59
C ASP A 25 -28.01 -22.34 -3.41
N HIS A 26 -26.87 -22.95 -3.78
CA HIS A 26 -25.79 -22.31 -4.52
C HIS A 26 -25.71 -22.78 -5.98
N SER A 27 -26.75 -23.43 -6.50
CA SER A 27 -26.78 -23.97 -7.87
C SER A 27 -26.68 -22.89 -8.97
N TYR A 28 -26.91 -21.62 -8.62
CA TYR A 28 -26.85 -20.49 -9.55
C TYR A 28 -25.84 -19.44 -9.09
N THR A 29 -25.08 -18.89 -10.03
CA THR A 29 -24.21 -17.73 -9.81
C THR A 29 -24.40 -16.74 -10.96
N ALA A 30 -24.57 -15.46 -10.62
CA ALA A 30 -24.76 -14.42 -11.62
C ALA A 30 -23.47 -14.16 -12.40
N ARG A 31 -23.58 -14.03 -13.73
CA ARG A 31 -22.45 -13.60 -14.58
C ARG A 31 -22.13 -12.11 -14.40
N SER A 32 -23.14 -11.30 -14.12
CA SER A 32 -23.02 -9.86 -13.92
C SER A 32 -22.59 -9.54 -12.48
N GLN A 33 -21.31 -9.77 -12.18
CA GLN A 33 -20.68 -9.42 -10.90
C GLN A 33 -19.25 -8.91 -11.13
N SER A 34 -18.66 -8.28 -10.12
CA SER A 34 -17.28 -7.80 -10.14
C SER A 34 -16.74 -7.65 -8.72
N ASP A 35 -15.42 -7.45 -8.57
CA ASP A 35 -14.79 -7.27 -7.27
C ASP A 35 -15.28 -6.03 -6.52
N ARG A 36 -15.32 -6.12 -5.19
CA ARG A 36 -15.62 -4.96 -4.33
C ARG A 36 -14.47 -3.97 -4.29
N VAL A 37 -13.24 -4.47 -4.33
CA VAL A 37 -12.04 -3.63 -4.40
C VAL A 37 -11.93 -3.05 -5.81
N LYS A 38 -11.91 -1.72 -5.89
CA LYS A 38 -11.81 -0.94 -7.13
C LYS A 38 -10.58 -0.04 -7.16
N PHE A 39 -9.99 0.26 -6.01
CA PHE A 39 -8.91 1.24 -5.87
C PHE A 39 -7.74 0.71 -5.05
N ILE A 40 -6.57 1.31 -5.28
CA ILE A 40 -5.43 1.24 -4.37
C ILE A 40 -5.13 2.69 -3.93
N VAL A 41 -4.95 2.90 -2.64
CA VAL A 41 -4.60 4.22 -2.08
C VAL A 41 -3.26 4.12 -1.36
N LEU A 42 -2.30 4.93 -1.80
CA LEU A 42 -0.94 5.00 -1.28
C LEU A 42 -0.83 6.12 -0.24
N HIS A 43 -0.16 5.80 0.87
CA HIS A 43 0.04 6.68 2.02
C HIS A 43 1.52 6.70 2.43
N TYR A 44 1.91 7.69 3.22
CA TYR A 44 3.08 7.60 4.09
C TYR A 44 2.65 7.66 5.55
N THR A 45 3.50 7.17 6.44
CA THR A 45 3.16 7.06 7.87
C THR A 45 3.41 8.33 8.70
N VAL A 46 4.28 9.26 8.26
CA VAL A 46 4.79 10.38 9.09
C VAL A 46 5.44 9.88 10.38
N SER A 47 6.04 8.69 10.35
CA SER A 47 6.56 8.05 11.56
C SER A 47 7.59 6.98 11.26
N ASP A 48 8.28 6.53 12.31
CA ASP A 48 9.12 5.34 12.28
C ASP A 48 8.28 4.05 12.25
N LEU A 49 8.93 2.92 11.96
CA LEU A 49 8.27 1.62 11.86
C LEU A 49 7.58 1.17 13.16
N PRO A 50 8.23 1.16 14.35
CA PRO A 50 7.57 0.74 15.60
C PRO A 50 6.30 1.52 15.90
N ARG A 51 6.33 2.85 15.73
CA ARG A 51 5.16 3.70 15.95
C ARG A 51 4.08 3.47 14.89
N SER A 52 4.47 3.29 13.63
CA SER A 52 3.53 2.97 12.54
C SER A 52 2.78 1.67 12.80
N ILE A 53 3.48 0.60 13.23
CA ILE A 53 2.85 -0.68 13.62
C ILE A 53 1.84 -0.44 14.74
N LYS A 54 2.22 0.27 15.80
CA LYS A 54 1.32 0.54 16.93
C LYS A 54 0.05 1.27 16.49
N ILE A 55 0.20 2.34 15.68
CA ILE A 55 -0.94 3.13 15.19
C ILE A 55 -1.87 2.25 14.35
N LEU A 56 -1.32 1.53 13.35
CA LEU A 56 -2.11 0.80 12.36
C LEU A 56 -2.72 -0.51 12.88
N THR A 57 -2.36 -0.96 14.09
CA THR A 57 -2.87 -2.20 14.69
C THR A 57 -3.64 -2.02 16.00
N GLN A 58 -3.46 -0.89 16.70
CA GLN A 58 -4.03 -0.67 18.04
C GLN A 58 -4.88 0.59 18.16
N GLN A 59 -4.97 1.41 17.10
CA GLN A 59 -5.77 2.64 17.09
C GLN A 59 -6.90 2.57 16.05
N GLU A 60 -7.57 3.70 15.82
CA GLU A 60 -8.77 3.80 14.98
C GLU A 60 -8.50 3.71 13.46
N VAL A 61 -7.23 3.84 13.06
CA VAL A 61 -6.81 3.79 11.66
C VAL A 61 -6.04 2.50 11.39
N SER A 62 -6.14 1.99 10.16
CA SER A 62 -5.46 0.77 9.75
C SER A 62 -5.25 0.77 8.24
N ALA A 63 -4.33 -0.05 7.76
CA ALA A 63 -4.07 -0.29 6.34
C ALA A 63 -4.02 -1.80 6.07
N HIS A 64 -4.12 -2.21 4.80
CA HIS A 64 -3.97 -3.63 4.46
C HIS A 64 -2.50 -4.03 4.50
N TYR A 65 -1.65 -3.14 3.99
CA TYR A 65 -0.21 -3.35 3.88
C TYR A 65 0.56 -2.21 4.54
N LEU A 66 1.66 -2.54 5.23
CA LEU A 66 2.66 -1.60 5.72
C LEU A 66 4.05 -2.00 5.19
N LEU A 67 4.68 -1.12 4.40
CA LEU A 67 6.02 -1.32 3.84
C LEU A 67 7.10 -0.72 4.74
N THR A 68 8.05 -1.52 5.19
CA THR A 68 9.16 -1.06 6.03
C THR A 68 10.14 -0.17 5.27
N ASP A 69 11.03 0.52 6.00
CA ASP A 69 12.08 1.40 5.48
C ASP A 69 13.50 0.85 5.74
N SER A 70 13.64 -0.45 5.99
CA SER A 70 14.93 -1.17 6.04
C SER A 70 15.62 -1.20 4.68
N ASP A 71 16.88 -1.63 4.62
CA ASP A 71 17.60 -1.78 3.35
C ASP A 71 17.12 -2.99 2.55
N GLU A 72 16.51 -3.96 3.23
CA GLU A 72 15.68 -5.02 2.66
C GLU A 72 14.24 -4.81 3.14
N PRO A 73 13.42 -4.01 2.44
CA PRO A 73 12.04 -3.75 2.84
C PRO A 73 11.18 -5.00 2.75
N LEU A 74 10.25 -5.14 3.69
CA LEU A 74 9.21 -6.16 3.67
C LEU A 74 7.84 -5.53 3.89
N PHE A 75 6.80 -6.27 3.56
CA PHE A 75 5.43 -5.90 3.88
C PHE A 75 4.93 -6.64 5.12
N TYR A 76 4.34 -5.89 6.06
CA TYR A 76 3.37 -6.46 6.97
C TYR A 76 1.99 -6.45 6.33
N THR A 77 1.24 -7.55 6.47
CA THR A 77 -0.17 -7.65 6.10
C THR A 77 -1.01 -7.48 7.36
N LEU A 78 -1.61 -6.31 7.54
CA LEU A 78 -2.29 -5.94 8.80
C LEU A 78 -3.81 -6.19 8.73
N VAL A 79 -4.41 -6.04 7.55
CA VAL A 79 -5.83 -6.30 7.30
C VAL A 79 -5.96 -7.11 6.02
N ASP A 80 -6.74 -8.19 6.08
CA ASP A 80 -7.05 -9.01 4.91
C ASP A 80 -7.81 -8.20 3.84
N GLU A 81 -7.49 -8.38 2.55
CA GLU A 81 -8.11 -7.63 1.44
C GLU A 81 -9.63 -7.84 1.31
N SER A 82 -10.19 -8.91 1.90
CA SER A 82 -11.65 -9.14 1.97
C SER A 82 -12.35 -8.29 3.02
N ARG A 83 -11.59 -7.61 3.88
CA ARG A 83 -12.08 -6.72 4.93
C ARG A 83 -11.77 -5.27 4.60
N GLN A 84 -12.53 -4.36 5.19
CA GLN A 84 -12.23 -2.94 5.13
C GLN A 84 -11.12 -2.58 6.13
N ALA A 85 -10.06 -1.91 5.66
CA ALA A 85 -9.16 -1.14 6.51
C ALA A 85 -9.58 0.34 6.59
N ASN A 86 -9.23 1.02 7.68
CA ASN A 86 -9.60 2.41 7.94
C ASN A 86 -8.45 3.38 7.58
N HIS A 87 -8.22 3.61 6.29
CA HIS A 87 -7.08 4.42 5.80
C HIS A 87 -7.50 5.71 5.06
N ALA A 88 -8.50 5.65 4.20
CA ALA A 88 -8.93 6.77 3.36
C ALA A 88 -9.72 7.83 4.16
N GLY A 89 -10.65 7.40 5.03
CA GLY A 89 -11.59 8.29 5.72
C GLY A 89 -12.52 9.02 4.75
N VAL A 90 -12.91 10.27 5.07
CA VAL A 90 -13.67 11.12 4.13
C VAL A 90 -12.82 11.34 2.88
N SER A 91 -13.32 10.84 1.76
CA SER A 91 -12.59 10.69 0.50
C SER A 91 -13.54 10.62 -0.68
N ASN A 92 -13.08 11.10 -1.85
CA ASN A 92 -13.83 11.08 -3.10
C ASN A 92 -12.89 10.88 -4.30
N TRP A 93 -13.29 10.06 -5.25
CA TRP A 93 -12.63 9.97 -6.56
C TRP A 93 -13.67 9.67 -7.63
N LYS A 94 -13.75 10.52 -8.65
CA LYS A 94 -14.83 10.50 -9.65
C LYS A 94 -16.19 10.50 -8.93
N THR A 95 -17.02 9.50 -9.19
CA THR A 95 -18.35 9.33 -8.56
C THR A 95 -18.31 8.54 -7.25
N TYR A 96 -17.16 8.04 -6.84
CA TYR A 96 -17.01 7.22 -5.63
C TYR A 96 -16.72 8.09 -4.42
N THR A 97 -17.33 7.74 -3.30
CA THR A 97 -17.11 8.40 -1.99
C THR A 97 -16.82 7.33 -0.94
N HIS A 98 -16.21 7.70 0.19
CA HIS A 98 -15.92 6.79 1.31
C HIS A 98 -15.10 5.57 0.87
N LEU A 99 -13.93 5.81 0.27
CA LEU A 99 -13.21 4.81 -0.50
C LEU A 99 -12.75 3.59 0.30
N ASN A 100 -12.64 3.66 1.64
CA ASN A 100 -12.27 2.54 2.53
C ASN A 100 -12.94 1.21 2.11
N ALA A 101 -14.25 1.21 1.85
CA ALA A 101 -15.02 -0.01 1.57
C ALA A 101 -14.72 -0.65 0.19
N SER A 102 -13.98 0.05 -0.66
CA SER A 102 -13.70 -0.33 -2.05
C SER A 102 -12.23 -0.18 -2.41
N SER A 103 -11.34 -0.03 -1.42
CA SER A 103 -9.93 0.25 -1.68
C SER A 103 -9.00 -0.56 -0.80
N ILE A 104 -7.85 -0.91 -1.37
CA ILE A 104 -6.70 -1.39 -0.62
C ILE A 104 -5.79 -0.22 -0.25
N GLY A 105 -5.69 0.07 1.04
CA GLY A 105 -4.70 1.00 1.60
C GLY A 105 -3.32 0.37 1.80
N ILE A 106 -2.28 1.03 1.31
CA ILE A 106 -0.87 0.68 1.50
C ILE A 106 -0.16 1.85 2.17
N GLU A 107 0.33 1.62 3.38
CA GLU A 107 1.17 2.56 4.13
C GLU A 107 2.64 2.29 3.86
N ILE A 108 3.42 3.34 3.62
CA ILE A 108 4.86 3.24 3.38
C ILE A 108 5.57 4.00 4.50
N VAL A 109 6.45 3.34 5.25
CA VAL A 109 7.22 4.00 6.30
C VAL A 109 8.09 5.09 5.68
N ASN A 110 7.72 6.33 5.97
CA ASN A 110 8.41 7.52 5.50
C ASN A 110 8.05 8.69 6.43
N PRO A 111 9.01 9.53 6.85
CA PRO A 111 8.74 10.65 7.75
C PRO A 111 7.82 11.73 7.16
N GLY A 112 7.56 11.72 5.86
CA GLY A 112 6.72 12.70 5.15
C GLY A 112 7.50 13.98 4.88
N PHE A 113 7.31 14.99 5.73
CA PHE A 113 7.98 16.28 5.63
C PHE A 113 8.39 16.82 7.00
N ARG A 114 9.30 17.80 6.97
CA ARG A 114 9.57 18.69 8.11
C ARG A 114 9.45 20.14 7.66
N ASP A 115 8.92 20.99 8.51
CA ASP A 115 8.92 22.43 8.29
C ASP A 115 10.24 23.03 8.82
N THR A 116 10.90 23.86 8.01
CA THR A 116 12.12 24.62 8.36
C THR A 116 11.86 26.12 8.20
N ALA A 117 12.81 26.97 8.57
CA ALA A 117 12.69 28.42 8.40
C ALA A 117 12.58 28.83 6.92
N GLU A 118 13.17 28.04 6.03
CA GLU A 118 13.18 28.25 4.57
C GLU A 118 11.96 27.63 3.88
N GLY A 119 11.15 26.85 4.60
CA GLY A 119 9.94 26.20 4.10
C GLY A 119 9.87 24.71 4.39
N ARG A 120 8.95 24.02 3.71
CA ARG A 120 8.71 22.60 3.90
C ARG A 120 9.69 21.74 3.10
N VAL A 121 10.36 20.82 3.77
CA VAL A 121 11.28 19.84 3.16
C VAL A 121 10.69 18.44 3.24
N TRP A 122 10.63 17.75 2.11
CA TRP A 122 10.05 16.42 1.98
C TRP A 122 11.12 15.33 1.98
N TYR A 123 10.83 14.19 2.60
CA TYR A 123 11.75 13.06 2.63
C TYR A 123 11.57 12.17 1.39
N PRO A 124 12.65 11.74 0.72
CA PRO A 124 12.55 10.79 -0.39
C PRO A 124 12.15 9.40 0.12
N PHE A 125 11.59 8.59 -0.77
CA PHE A 125 11.40 7.16 -0.56
C PHE A 125 12.67 6.40 -0.95
N LYS A 126 13.03 5.36 -0.20
CA LYS A 126 14.16 4.50 -0.57
C LYS A 126 13.81 3.73 -1.85
N GLN A 127 14.76 3.59 -2.79
CA GLN A 127 14.50 2.86 -4.04
C GLN A 127 14.07 1.41 -3.76
N ALA A 128 14.67 0.74 -2.77
CA ALA A 128 14.29 -0.62 -2.37
C ALA A 128 12.81 -0.74 -1.95
N GLN A 129 12.19 0.32 -1.41
CA GLN A 129 10.75 0.33 -1.11
C GLN A 129 9.93 0.31 -2.40
N ILE A 130 10.33 1.11 -3.39
CA ILE A 130 9.64 1.19 -4.68
C ILE A 130 9.77 -0.13 -5.46
N ASP A 131 10.95 -0.75 -5.39
CA ASP A 131 11.23 -2.04 -6.01
C ASP A 131 10.36 -3.16 -5.43
N GLN A 132 9.98 -3.09 -4.14
CA GLN A 132 9.03 -4.01 -3.51
C GLN A 132 7.56 -3.64 -3.77
N LEU A 133 7.27 -2.33 -3.84
CA LEU A 133 5.91 -1.83 -4.05
C LEU A 133 5.37 -2.20 -5.43
N ILE A 134 6.16 -2.05 -6.49
CA ILE A 134 5.71 -2.30 -7.87
C ILE A 134 5.20 -3.75 -8.06
N PRO A 135 5.93 -4.81 -7.65
CA PRO A 135 5.44 -6.18 -7.71
C PRO A 135 4.15 -6.38 -6.92
N LEU A 136 4.04 -5.84 -5.69
CA LEU A 136 2.82 -5.96 -4.88
C LEU A 136 1.62 -5.31 -5.60
N LEU A 137 1.80 -4.09 -6.14
CA LEU A 137 0.75 -3.40 -6.89
C LEU A 137 0.29 -4.22 -8.09
N LYS A 138 1.22 -4.81 -8.86
CA LYS A 138 0.87 -5.69 -9.99
C LYS A 138 0.06 -6.91 -9.54
N GLN A 139 0.41 -7.52 -8.41
CA GLN A 139 -0.35 -8.65 -7.86
C GLN A 139 -1.77 -8.24 -7.45
N ILE A 140 -1.93 -7.11 -6.75
CA ILE A 140 -3.23 -6.60 -6.34
C ILE A 140 -4.09 -6.26 -7.57
N VAL A 141 -3.50 -5.57 -8.56
CA VAL A 141 -4.16 -5.24 -9.83
C VAL A 141 -4.65 -6.50 -10.54
N ALA A 142 -3.83 -7.55 -10.62
CA ALA A 142 -4.21 -8.80 -11.26
C ALA A 142 -5.34 -9.53 -10.50
N ARG A 143 -5.32 -9.50 -9.16
CA ARG A 143 -6.36 -10.14 -8.32
C ARG A 143 -7.73 -9.47 -8.46
N HIS A 144 -7.76 -8.13 -8.49
CA HIS A 144 -9.01 -7.34 -8.41
C HIS A 144 -9.38 -6.61 -9.71
N ASN A 145 -8.62 -6.83 -10.79
CA ASN A 145 -8.78 -6.18 -12.09
C ASN A 145 -8.86 -4.65 -12.00
N ILE A 146 -7.96 -4.05 -11.22
CA ILE A 146 -7.93 -2.59 -10.97
C ILE A 146 -7.36 -1.87 -12.18
N VAL A 147 -8.09 -0.87 -12.67
CA VAL A 147 -7.62 -0.04 -13.79
C VAL A 147 -6.56 0.98 -13.34
N PRO A 148 -5.59 1.38 -14.19
CA PRO A 148 -4.49 2.26 -13.79
C PRO A 148 -4.90 3.62 -13.20
N GLU A 149 -6.05 4.14 -13.63
CA GLU A 149 -6.63 5.39 -13.11
C GLU A 149 -7.12 5.32 -11.65
N ASN A 150 -7.14 4.12 -11.06
CA ASN A 150 -7.62 3.86 -9.70
C ASN A 150 -6.48 3.53 -8.71
N ILE A 151 -5.23 3.72 -9.10
CA ILE A 151 -4.09 3.73 -8.19
C ILE A 151 -3.75 5.18 -7.84
N LEU A 152 -4.04 5.57 -6.61
CA LEU A 152 -4.18 6.95 -6.16
C LEU A 152 -3.32 7.22 -4.93
N GLY A 153 -2.94 8.48 -4.73
CA GLY A 153 -2.44 8.95 -3.44
C GLY A 153 -3.60 9.31 -2.50
N HIS A 154 -3.34 9.39 -1.20
CA HIS A 154 -4.33 9.93 -0.27
C HIS A 154 -4.70 11.39 -0.59
N SER A 155 -3.72 12.15 -1.08
CA SER A 155 -3.89 13.52 -1.57
C SER A 155 -4.81 13.63 -2.78
N ASP A 156 -4.90 12.59 -3.62
CA ASP A 156 -5.81 12.58 -4.76
C ASP A 156 -7.27 12.56 -4.32
N ILE A 157 -7.56 11.78 -3.26
CA ILE A 157 -8.91 11.48 -2.82
C ILE A 157 -9.38 12.39 -1.67
N ALA A 158 -8.45 13.04 -0.97
CA ALA A 158 -8.71 13.93 0.15
C ALA A 158 -7.82 15.20 0.11
N PRO A 159 -7.77 15.94 -1.02
CA PRO A 159 -6.83 17.05 -1.23
C PRO A 159 -6.97 18.19 -0.20
N GLN A 160 -8.14 18.31 0.44
CA GLN A 160 -8.38 19.33 1.46
C GLN A 160 -7.77 19.00 2.83
N ARG A 161 -7.32 17.76 3.03
CA ARG A 161 -6.89 17.24 4.35
C ARG A 161 -5.56 16.52 4.31
N LYS A 162 -5.22 15.93 3.16
CA LYS A 162 -4.12 14.98 3.01
C LYS A 162 -3.17 15.39 1.91
N GLN A 163 -1.88 15.13 2.12
CA GLN A 163 -0.80 15.51 1.21
C GLN A 163 0.03 14.29 0.77
N ASP A 164 -0.16 13.15 1.44
CA ASP A 164 0.53 11.90 1.18
C ASP A 164 0.06 11.21 -0.12
N PRO A 165 0.96 10.51 -0.84
CA PRO A 165 2.35 10.18 -0.47
C PRO A 165 3.36 11.32 -0.76
N GLY A 166 2.89 12.52 -1.13
CA GLY A 166 3.72 13.71 -1.30
C GLY A 166 4.45 13.80 -2.64
N PRO A 167 5.13 14.92 -2.90
CA PRO A 167 5.83 15.20 -4.17
C PRO A 167 7.09 14.34 -4.37
N MET A 168 7.62 13.73 -3.30
CA MET A 168 8.79 12.86 -3.38
C MET A 168 8.45 11.40 -3.73
N PHE A 169 7.16 11.05 -3.80
CA PHE A 169 6.76 9.72 -4.25
C PHE A 169 6.97 9.58 -5.76
N PRO A 170 7.69 8.54 -6.24
CA PRO A 170 8.10 8.45 -7.64
C PRO A 170 7.01 7.86 -8.54
N TRP A 171 5.90 8.58 -8.70
CA TRP A 171 4.75 8.18 -9.54
C TRP A 171 5.15 7.77 -10.96
N ARG A 172 6.19 8.42 -11.52
CA ARG A 172 6.70 8.08 -12.84
C ARG A 172 7.21 6.64 -12.94
N GLN A 173 7.85 6.10 -11.90
CA GLN A 173 8.30 4.71 -11.91
C GLN A 173 7.13 3.72 -11.97
N LEU A 174 6.02 4.03 -11.29
CA LEU A 174 4.78 3.24 -11.41
C LEU A 174 4.18 3.36 -12.82
N ALA A 175 4.25 4.54 -13.44
CA ALA A 175 3.77 4.74 -14.81
C ALA A 175 4.58 3.91 -15.81
N ASP A 176 5.90 3.94 -15.71
CA ASP A 176 6.81 3.15 -16.54
C ASP A 176 6.56 1.63 -16.33
N ALA A 177 6.10 1.23 -15.14
CA ALA A 177 5.67 -0.14 -14.85
C ALA A 177 4.24 -0.49 -15.31
N GLY A 178 3.52 0.44 -15.95
CA GLY A 178 2.15 0.28 -16.46
C GLY A 178 1.03 0.35 -15.41
N LEU A 179 1.32 0.87 -14.22
CA LEU A 179 0.40 0.84 -13.08
C LEU A 179 -0.47 2.10 -12.93
N VAL A 180 -0.01 3.25 -13.41
CA VAL A 180 -0.76 4.52 -13.30
C VAL A 180 -0.88 5.21 -14.64
N LEU A 181 -1.94 6.01 -14.80
CA LEU A 181 -2.03 6.92 -15.93
C LEU A 181 -0.97 8.02 -15.81
N TRP A 182 -0.28 8.32 -16.91
CA TRP A 182 0.74 9.36 -16.96
C TRP A 182 0.62 10.14 -18.28
N PRO A 183 0.78 11.48 -18.26
CA PRO A 183 0.70 12.28 -19.47
C PRO A 183 1.82 11.91 -20.46
N ASP A 184 1.49 11.83 -21.75
CA ASP A 184 2.48 11.72 -22.81
C ASP A 184 3.30 13.02 -22.91
N ALA A 185 4.61 12.92 -22.72
CA ALA A 185 5.49 14.09 -22.65
C ALA A 185 5.57 14.87 -23.97
N VAL A 186 5.45 14.18 -25.12
CA VAL A 186 5.48 14.82 -26.44
C VAL A 186 4.20 15.65 -26.62
N GLN A 187 3.05 15.11 -26.23
CA GLN A 187 1.79 15.84 -26.27
C GLN A 187 1.75 17.00 -25.28
N VAL A 188 2.32 16.86 -24.08
CA VAL A 188 2.43 17.98 -23.12
C VAL A 188 3.26 19.10 -23.72
N ALA A 189 4.45 18.78 -24.25
CA ALA A 189 5.34 19.75 -24.87
C ALA A 189 4.69 20.46 -26.07
N ALA A 190 3.89 19.74 -26.87
CA ALA A 190 3.16 20.32 -28.01
C ALA A 190 2.05 21.30 -27.58
N ARG A 191 1.40 21.08 -26.43
CA ARG A 191 0.28 21.92 -25.94
C ARG A 191 0.73 23.09 -25.09
N GLN A 192 1.89 22.98 -24.44
CA GLN A 192 2.38 24.00 -23.50
C GLN A 192 2.53 25.40 -24.12
N PRO A 193 3.04 25.58 -25.36
CA PRO A 193 3.08 26.91 -25.99
C PRO A 193 1.71 27.56 -26.17
N VAL A 194 0.66 26.76 -26.42
CA VAL A 194 -0.72 27.25 -26.56
C VAL A 194 -1.20 27.84 -25.24
N PHE A 195 -1.01 27.13 -24.12
CA PHE A 195 -1.37 27.63 -22.80
C PHE A 195 -0.42 28.70 -22.26
N ALA A 196 0.79 28.82 -22.80
CA ALA A 196 1.71 29.90 -22.46
C ALA A 196 1.27 31.24 -23.06
N ALA A 197 0.61 31.22 -24.22
CA ALA A 197 0.00 32.43 -24.80
C ALA A 197 -1.16 32.96 -23.95
N GLN A 198 -1.95 32.05 -23.38
CA GLN A 198 -3.02 32.38 -22.45
C GLN A 198 -3.28 31.22 -21.48
N VAL A 199 -2.93 31.43 -20.21
CA VAL A 199 -3.27 30.47 -19.15
C VAL A 199 -4.78 30.50 -18.94
N PRO A 200 -5.47 29.34 -18.92
CA PRO A 200 -6.92 29.30 -18.72
C PRO A 200 -7.35 29.89 -17.37
N ASP A 201 -8.62 30.31 -17.29
CA ASP A 201 -9.21 30.78 -16.02
C ASP A 201 -9.41 29.63 -15.02
N PRO A 202 -9.70 29.92 -13.72
CA PRO A 202 -9.89 28.87 -12.73
C PRO A 202 -11.06 27.93 -13.04
N ALA A 203 -12.11 28.39 -13.73
CA ALA A 203 -13.25 27.55 -14.10
C ALA A 203 -12.82 26.42 -15.05
N TRP A 204 -11.91 26.70 -15.98
CA TRP A 204 -11.33 25.68 -16.86
C TRP A 204 -10.56 24.61 -16.06
N PHE A 205 -9.70 25.03 -15.11
CA PHE A 205 -8.93 24.10 -14.28
C PHE A 205 -9.85 23.23 -13.41
N GLN A 206 -10.85 23.83 -12.77
CA GLN A 206 -11.86 23.11 -11.99
C GLN A 206 -12.57 22.05 -12.82
N LYS A 207 -13.00 22.39 -14.04
CA LYS A 207 -13.64 21.44 -14.95
C LYS A 207 -12.72 20.28 -15.33
N LYS A 208 -11.47 20.57 -15.67
CA LYS A 208 -10.48 19.56 -16.08
C LYS A 208 -10.06 18.64 -14.92
N LEU A 209 -9.87 19.20 -13.73
CA LEU A 209 -9.60 18.43 -12.51
C LEU A 209 -10.77 17.50 -12.17
N ALA A 210 -12.01 17.98 -12.28
CA ALA A 210 -13.20 17.16 -12.08
C ALA A 210 -13.33 16.06 -13.15
N GLN A 211 -13.03 16.37 -14.42
CA GLN A 211 -12.99 15.38 -15.51
C GLN A 211 -11.94 14.28 -15.25
N HIS A 212 -10.78 14.64 -14.71
CA HIS A 212 -9.74 13.69 -14.33
C HIS A 212 -10.18 12.79 -13.17
N GLY A 213 -10.86 13.37 -12.18
CA GLY A 213 -11.50 12.62 -11.08
C GLY A 213 -11.48 13.30 -9.71
N TYR A 214 -10.88 14.48 -9.58
CA TYR A 214 -10.82 15.18 -8.30
C TYR A 214 -12.18 15.76 -7.89
N ALA A 215 -12.49 15.68 -6.60
CA ALA A 215 -13.54 16.51 -6.01
C ALA A 215 -13.02 17.94 -5.84
N VAL A 216 -13.52 18.85 -6.68
CA VAL A 216 -13.11 20.26 -6.72
C VAL A 216 -14.34 21.17 -6.91
N PRO A 217 -14.39 22.36 -6.26
CA PRO A 217 -15.46 23.33 -6.51
C PRO A 217 -15.59 23.68 -7.99
N GLN A 218 -16.79 24.07 -8.43
CA GLN A 218 -17.09 24.51 -9.79
C GLN A 218 -17.62 25.96 -9.78
N ASN A 219 -16.94 26.83 -9.03
CA ASN A 219 -17.37 28.21 -8.78
C ASN A 219 -16.59 29.25 -9.60
N GLY A 220 -15.59 28.83 -10.38
CA GLY A 220 -14.73 29.70 -11.19
C GLY A 220 -13.73 30.54 -10.39
N LEU A 221 -13.56 30.27 -9.09
CA LEU A 221 -12.66 31.01 -8.21
C LEU A 221 -11.39 30.19 -7.93
N LEU A 222 -10.23 30.86 -7.88
CA LEU A 222 -8.99 30.26 -7.37
C LEU A 222 -8.93 30.37 -5.83
N ASP A 223 -9.93 29.78 -5.19
CA ASP A 223 -10.07 29.73 -3.73
C ASP A 223 -9.10 28.69 -3.10
N PRO A 224 -8.94 28.68 -1.76
CA PRO A 224 -8.07 27.72 -1.10
C PRO A 224 -8.42 26.26 -1.43
N ALA A 225 -9.71 25.95 -1.61
CA ALA A 225 -10.16 24.61 -1.96
C ALA A 225 -9.64 24.20 -3.35
N THR A 226 -9.75 25.06 -4.35
CA THR A 226 -9.22 24.83 -5.71
C THR A 226 -7.70 24.73 -5.69
N ARG A 227 -7.01 25.60 -4.94
CA ARG A 227 -5.55 25.57 -4.78
C ARG A 227 -5.06 24.25 -4.18
N ASN A 228 -5.75 23.73 -3.15
CA ASN A 228 -5.39 22.45 -2.54
C ASN A 228 -5.48 21.28 -3.54
N VAL A 229 -6.49 21.28 -4.41
CA VAL A 229 -6.60 20.27 -5.48
C VAL A 229 -5.46 20.41 -6.49
N LEU A 230 -5.10 21.65 -6.87
CA LEU A 230 -3.96 21.90 -7.75
C LEU A 230 -2.64 21.45 -7.12
N ILE A 231 -2.43 21.66 -5.82
CA ILE A 231 -1.24 21.18 -5.10
C ILE A 231 -1.17 19.65 -5.16
N ALA A 232 -2.27 18.94 -4.92
CA ALA A 232 -2.30 17.48 -4.99
C ALA A 232 -1.98 16.97 -6.41
N PHE A 233 -2.61 17.56 -7.42
CA PHE A 233 -2.36 17.25 -8.83
C PHE A 233 -0.91 17.51 -9.24
N GLN A 234 -0.38 18.69 -8.90
CA GLN A 234 1.00 19.07 -9.23
C GLN A 234 2.00 18.19 -8.48
N SER A 235 1.76 17.86 -7.21
CA SER A 235 2.63 16.96 -6.45
C SER A 235 2.75 15.58 -7.12
N LYS A 236 1.68 15.11 -7.78
CA LYS A 236 1.66 13.84 -8.50
C LYS A 236 2.34 13.92 -9.88
N TYR A 237 1.95 14.88 -10.70
CA TYR A 237 2.36 14.93 -12.12
C TYR A 237 3.47 15.91 -12.45
N ARG A 238 3.77 16.87 -11.56
CA ARG A 238 4.76 17.93 -11.75
C ARG A 238 5.44 18.33 -10.41
N PRO A 239 6.12 17.40 -9.73
CA PRO A 239 6.67 17.64 -8.39
C PRO A 239 7.81 18.67 -8.35
N ALA A 240 8.31 19.14 -9.50
CA ALA A 240 9.26 20.25 -9.54
C ALA A 240 8.63 21.61 -9.12
N LYS A 241 7.29 21.76 -9.27
CA LYS A 241 6.57 22.96 -8.86
C LYS A 241 5.10 22.63 -8.56
N PHE A 242 4.77 22.62 -7.26
CA PHE A 242 3.47 22.21 -6.70
C PHE A 242 2.88 23.24 -5.73
N ASP A 243 3.01 24.53 -6.05
CA ASP A 243 2.58 25.67 -5.25
C ASP A 243 1.06 25.96 -5.32
N GLY A 244 0.31 25.17 -6.07
CA GLY A 244 -1.12 25.37 -6.30
C GLY A 244 -1.44 26.56 -7.20
N VAL A 245 -0.43 27.15 -7.85
CA VAL A 245 -0.61 28.25 -8.81
C VAL A 245 -0.84 27.65 -10.20
N PRO A 246 -1.95 27.96 -10.89
CA PRO A 246 -2.17 27.52 -12.25
C PRO A 246 -1.12 28.11 -13.21
N ASP A 247 -0.57 27.28 -14.08
CA ASP A 247 0.35 27.72 -15.16
C ASP A 247 0.18 26.86 -16.41
N ALA A 248 0.90 27.23 -17.48
CA ALA A 248 0.78 26.62 -18.80
C ALA A 248 1.14 25.13 -18.81
N GLU A 249 2.13 24.71 -18.01
CA GLU A 249 2.54 23.31 -17.92
C GLU A 249 1.47 22.48 -17.19
N CYS A 250 0.94 23.00 -16.07
CA CYS A 250 -0.18 22.38 -15.36
C CYS A 250 -1.40 22.22 -16.28
N ALA A 251 -1.73 23.25 -17.07
CA ALA A 251 -2.81 23.19 -18.05
C ALA A 251 -2.54 22.14 -19.14
N ALA A 252 -1.33 22.11 -19.70
CA ALA A 252 -0.96 21.13 -20.73
C ALA A 252 -1.07 19.69 -20.22
N ILE A 253 -0.60 19.41 -19.00
CA ILE A 253 -0.70 18.08 -18.38
C ILE A 253 -2.16 17.69 -18.18
N LEU A 254 -2.99 18.57 -17.59
CA LEU A 254 -4.42 18.31 -17.41
C LEU A 254 -5.14 18.06 -18.74
N ASP A 255 -4.82 18.86 -19.75
CA ASP A 255 -5.45 18.73 -21.04
C ASP A 255 -5.08 17.39 -21.70
N VAL A 256 -3.82 16.97 -21.63
CA VAL A 256 -3.38 15.64 -22.11
C VAL A 256 -4.14 14.54 -21.37
N LEU A 257 -4.13 14.54 -20.03
CA LEU A 257 -4.76 13.49 -19.21
C LEU A 257 -6.27 13.37 -19.44
N THR A 258 -6.94 14.48 -19.77
CA THR A 258 -8.40 14.52 -19.98
C THR A 258 -8.82 14.43 -21.44
N SER A 259 -7.86 14.28 -22.37
CA SER A 259 -8.16 14.15 -23.79
C SER A 259 -8.51 12.71 -24.17
N PRO A 260 -9.47 12.48 -25.07
CA PRO A 260 -9.85 11.14 -25.52
C PRO A 260 -8.67 10.28 -26.02
N ALA A 261 -7.65 10.90 -26.63
CA ALA A 261 -6.46 10.23 -27.12
C ALA A 261 -5.58 9.64 -26.00
N ALA A 262 -5.52 10.27 -24.81
CA ALA A 262 -4.73 9.76 -23.68
C ALA A 262 -5.39 8.54 -23.01
N LEU A 263 -6.71 8.38 -23.13
CA LEU A 263 -7.44 7.21 -22.63
C LEU A 263 -7.25 5.96 -23.50
N SER A 264 -6.61 6.09 -24.67
CA SER A 264 -6.43 4.99 -25.64
C SER A 264 -5.05 4.32 -25.58
N VAL A 265 -4.06 4.88 -24.88
CA VAL A 265 -2.73 4.27 -24.74
C VAL A 265 -2.72 3.35 -23.53
N ARG A 266 -3.31 2.15 -23.69
CA ARG A 266 -2.95 1.01 -22.85
C ARG A 266 -1.79 0.28 -23.53
N PRO A 267 -0.60 0.16 -22.93
CA PRO A 267 0.27 -0.95 -23.29
C PRO A 267 -0.54 -2.22 -23.00
N ALA A 268 -0.72 -3.07 -24.00
CA ALA A 268 -1.33 -4.37 -23.81
C ALA A 268 -0.44 -5.17 -22.85
N VAL A 269 -0.82 -5.23 -21.57
CA VAL A 269 -0.39 -6.32 -20.71
C VAL A 269 -1.05 -7.57 -21.32
N PRO A 270 -0.28 -8.59 -21.75
CA PRO A 270 -0.87 -9.85 -22.14
C PRO A 270 -1.64 -10.37 -20.93
N VAL A 271 -2.96 -10.44 -21.03
CA VAL A 271 -3.76 -11.22 -20.08
C VAL A 271 -3.26 -12.65 -20.23
N PRO A 272 -2.68 -13.28 -19.19
CA PRO A 272 -2.39 -14.69 -19.27
C PRO A 272 -3.73 -15.39 -19.48
N ALA A 273 -3.82 -16.23 -20.50
CA ALA A 273 -4.99 -17.06 -20.75
C ALA A 273 -5.38 -17.78 -19.45
N PRO A 274 -6.68 -17.93 -19.14
CA PRO A 274 -7.10 -18.68 -17.96
C PRO A 274 -6.42 -20.05 -18.01
N ALA A 275 -5.71 -20.39 -16.93
CA ALA A 275 -5.09 -21.69 -16.78
C ALA A 275 -6.17 -22.74 -17.09
N SER A 276 -5.97 -23.49 -18.17
CA SER A 276 -6.84 -24.61 -18.51
C SER A 276 -6.80 -25.55 -17.31
N ALA A 277 -7.97 -25.89 -16.77
CA ALA A 277 -8.10 -26.86 -15.70
C ALA A 277 -7.40 -28.15 -16.13
N SER A 278 -6.22 -28.39 -15.56
CA SER A 278 -5.51 -29.65 -15.75
C SER A 278 -6.29 -30.73 -15.02
N THR A 279 -6.91 -31.61 -15.80
CA THR A 279 -7.42 -32.91 -15.37
C THR A 279 -6.36 -33.60 -14.50
N PRO A 280 -6.70 -34.16 -13.33
CA PRO A 280 -5.71 -34.90 -12.55
C PRO A 280 -5.30 -36.16 -13.32
N ALA A 281 -4.00 -36.33 -13.51
CA ALA A 281 -3.42 -37.56 -14.06
C ALA A 281 -3.73 -38.77 -13.15
N PRO A 282 -3.95 -39.97 -13.71
CA PRO A 282 -4.28 -41.15 -12.91
C PRO A 282 -3.10 -41.55 -12.02
N ALA A 283 -3.42 -42.05 -10.82
CA ALA A 283 -2.44 -42.49 -9.83
C ALA A 283 -1.50 -43.57 -10.42
N ALA A 284 -0.19 -43.33 -10.31
CA ALA A 284 0.82 -44.30 -10.68
C ALA A 284 0.86 -45.46 -9.68
N ILE A 285 0.83 -46.69 -10.21
CA ILE A 285 1.02 -47.95 -9.49
C ILE A 285 2.48 -47.99 -8.95
N PRO A 286 2.72 -48.39 -7.69
CA PRO A 286 4.07 -48.45 -7.15
C PRO A 286 4.87 -49.61 -7.78
N VAL A 287 5.97 -49.29 -8.44
CA VAL A 287 6.99 -50.27 -8.87
C VAL A 287 8.04 -50.37 -7.76
N ALA A 288 8.30 -51.60 -7.31
CA ALA A 288 9.28 -51.91 -6.29
C ALA A 288 10.72 -51.60 -6.76
N VAL A 289 11.49 -50.90 -5.93
CA VAL A 289 12.91 -50.61 -6.14
C VAL A 289 13.75 -51.72 -5.46
N PRO A 290 14.76 -52.31 -6.13
CA PRO A 290 15.64 -53.29 -5.50
C PRO A 290 16.68 -52.61 -4.61
N ALA A 291 16.98 -53.23 -3.46
CA ALA A 291 17.94 -52.74 -2.48
C ALA A 291 19.40 -52.81 -2.98
N PRO A 292 20.24 -51.79 -2.74
CA PRO A 292 21.68 -51.91 -2.86
C PRO A 292 22.36 -52.30 -1.53
N THR A 293 23.42 -53.08 -1.70
CA THR A 293 24.33 -53.78 -0.76
C THR A 293 25.05 -52.84 0.24
N PRO A 294 25.54 -53.33 1.40
CA PRO A 294 26.10 -52.49 2.46
C PRO A 294 27.51 -51.99 2.10
N ALA A 295 27.75 -50.69 2.35
CA ALA A 295 29.06 -50.07 2.26
C ALA A 295 29.88 -50.28 3.54
N SER A 296 31.17 -50.55 3.38
CA SER A 296 32.17 -50.72 4.44
C SER A 296 32.34 -49.48 5.33
N LEU A 297 32.49 -49.71 6.63
CA LEU A 297 32.72 -48.69 7.67
C LEU A 297 34.11 -48.02 7.51
N PRO A 298 34.22 -46.68 7.65
CA PRO A 298 35.51 -46.02 7.87
C PRO A 298 35.94 -46.09 9.34
N ALA A 299 37.27 -46.13 9.54
CA ALA A 299 37.95 -46.18 10.84
C ALA A 299 37.69 -44.93 11.73
N PRO A 300 37.82 -45.04 13.07
CA PRO A 300 37.48 -43.94 13.97
C PRO A 300 38.53 -42.82 13.93
N ALA A 301 38.06 -41.58 13.83
CA ALA A 301 38.87 -40.38 13.96
C ALA A 301 39.19 -40.09 15.44
N ALA A 302 40.42 -39.63 15.69
CA ALA A 302 40.98 -39.35 17.01
C ALA A 302 40.29 -38.19 17.75
N VAL A 303 40.17 -38.35 19.06
CA VAL A 303 39.65 -37.37 20.03
C VAL A 303 40.63 -36.21 20.20
N PRO A 304 40.21 -34.93 20.09
CA PRO A 304 41.05 -33.81 20.48
C PRO A 304 41.07 -33.63 22.01
N VAL A 305 42.28 -33.50 22.53
CA VAL A 305 42.65 -33.28 23.94
C VAL A 305 42.14 -31.91 24.43
N ALA A 306 41.58 -31.88 25.64
CA ALA A 306 41.11 -30.68 26.32
C ALA A 306 42.28 -29.73 26.68
N VAL A 307 42.13 -28.45 26.32
CA VAL A 307 43.02 -27.36 26.74
C VAL A 307 42.48 -26.76 28.05
N PRO A 308 43.32 -26.48 29.07
CA PRO A 308 42.86 -26.00 30.36
C PRO A 308 42.40 -24.52 30.32
N ALA A 309 41.38 -24.22 31.11
CA ALA A 309 40.80 -22.89 31.27
C ALA A 309 41.76 -21.90 31.95
N ALA A 310 41.82 -20.69 31.40
CA ALA A 310 42.53 -19.55 31.99
C ALA A 310 41.73 -18.95 33.19
N PRO A 311 42.42 -18.37 34.20
CA PRO A 311 41.78 -17.88 35.42
C PRO A 311 40.97 -16.59 35.21
N ALA A 312 39.89 -16.48 35.98
CA ALA A 312 38.97 -15.34 36.01
C ALA A 312 39.66 -14.04 36.42
N ALA A 313 39.44 -12.97 35.64
CA ALA A 313 39.84 -11.62 35.97
C ALA A 313 38.97 -11.05 37.10
N ALA A 314 39.63 -10.38 38.06
CA ALA A 314 39.01 -9.74 39.20
C ALA A 314 38.09 -8.58 38.82
N VAL A 315 36.93 -8.53 39.46
CA VAL A 315 35.95 -7.43 39.37
C VAL A 315 36.50 -6.23 40.15
N VAL A 316 36.74 -5.12 39.45
CA VAL A 316 37.03 -3.81 40.05
C VAL A 316 35.69 -3.10 40.32
N PRO A 317 35.44 -2.57 41.53
CA PRO A 317 34.20 -1.86 41.82
C PRO A 317 34.12 -0.52 41.08
N ALA A 318 32.93 -0.21 40.55
CA ALA A 318 32.63 1.04 39.86
C ALA A 318 32.69 2.26 40.80
N ALA A 319 33.22 3.36 40.28
CA ALA A 319 33.24 4.66 40.95
C ALA A 319 31.81 5.23 41.08
N PRO A 320 31.51 5.99 42.15
CA PRO A 320 30.20 6.61 42.35
C PRO A 320 29.94 7.74 41.32
N PRO A 321 28.67 8.03 41.00
CA PRO A 321 28.30 9.07 40.04
C PRO A 321 28.63 10.48 40.57
N PRO A 322 28.90 11.46 39.68
CA PRO A 322 29.11 12.86 40.07
C PRO A 322 27.82 13.50 40.60
N ALA A 323 27.98 14.39 41.58
CA ALA A 323 26.89 15.14 42.21
C ALA A 323 26.17 16.08 41.24
N GLU A 324 24.84 16.15 41.35
CA GLU A 324 23.99 17.10 40.62
C GLU A 324 24.30 18.55 41.04
N PRO A 325 24.26 19.52 40.11
CA PRO A 325 24.40 20.92 40.45
C PRO A 325 23.13 21.45 41.13
N VAL A 326 23.35 22.11 42.27
CA VAL A 326 22.36 22.82 43.08
C VAL A 326 21.78 24.00 42.28
N GLU A 327 20.47 24.01 42.05
CA GLU A 327 19.75 25.22 41.63
C GLU A 327 19.69 26.20 42.81
N SER A 328 20.35 27.34 42.66
CA SER A 328 20.15 28.52 43.51
C SER A 328 18.92 29.30 43.05
N ASN A 329 18.02 29.59 44.00
CA ASN A 329 16.86 30.49 43.92
C ASN A 329 17.07 31.76 43.10
#